data_AF-A0A2S8ZFR4-F1
#
_entry.id   AF-A0A2S8ZFR4-F1
#
_cell.length_a   1.000
_cell.length_b   1.000
_cell.length_c   1.000
_cell.angle_alpha   90.00
_cell.angle_beta   90.00
_cell.angle_gamma   90.00
#
_symmetry.space_group_name_H-M   'P 1'
#
loop_
_entity.id
_entity.type
_entity.pdbx_description
1 polymer ?
#
loop_
_entity_poly.entity_id
_entity_poly.type
_entity_poly.pdbx_seq_one_letter_code
_entity_poly.pdbx_strand_id
1 'polypeptide(L)'
;MSNLKEIEKNVSVKYGDCKGVVELDFKDGIITLDDFCEEMNISIEDKFIVGFELSDETILGMTGENIHINILYVDENVYGSSFDEIERKAVNDGYIEIQKIGKYINIKDFLKYVKRLNLLATTTITDRVEIKILER
;
A
#
# COMPACT_ATOMS: atom_id res chain seq x y z
N MET A 1 -4.71 17.93 6.18
CA MET A 1 -5.01 16.65 5.50
C MET A 1 -3.89 16.40 4.50
N SER A 2 -2.89 15.58 4.85
CA SER A 2 -1.58 15.64 4.17
C SER A 2 -0.97 14.31 3.70
N ASN A 3 -1.57 13.15 3.99
CA ASN A 3 -1.06 11.85 3.52
C ASN A 3 -1.85 11.31 2.32
N LEU A 4 -3.20 11.30 2.38
CA LEU A 4 -4.03 10.73 1.31
C LEU A 4 -3.77 11.39 -0.04
N LYS A 5 -3.62 12.71 -0.07
CA LYS A 5 -3.28 13.46 -1.30
C LYS A 5 -1.92 13.07 -1.89
N GLU A 6 -0.97 12.64 -1.07
CA GLU A 6 0.34 12.19 -1.56
C GLU A 6 0.25 10.74 -2.08
N ILE A 7 -0.51 9.89 -1.38
CA ILE A 7 -0.82 8.53 -1.83
C ILE A 7 -1.53 8.55 -3.19
N GLU A 8 -2.53 9.42 -3.35
CA GLU A 8 -3.31 9.57 -4.59
C GLU A 8 -2.45 9.94 -5.81
N LYS A 9 -1.33 10.64 -5.64
CA LYS A 9 -0.39 10.94 -6.74
C LYS A 9 0.36 9.70 -7.23
N ASN A 10 0.49 8.69 -6.37
CA ASN A 10 1.25 7.48 -6.63
C ASN A 10 0.38 6.32 -7.13
N VAL A 11 -0.95 6.46 -7.14
CA VAL A 11 -1.89 5.41 -7.54
C VAL A 11 -2.66 5.85 -8.78
N SER A 12 -2.34 5.28 -9.94
CA SER A 12 -3.04 5.58 -11.19
C SER A 12 -2.96 4.43 -12.20
N VAL A 13 -3.91 4.41 -13.13
CA VAL A 13 -3.90 3.56 -14.32
C VAL A 13 -4.20 4.43 -15.54
N LYS A 14 -3.81 3.96 -16.74
CA LYS A 14 -3.85 4.76 -17.98
C LYS A 14 -5.19 5.46 -18.28
N TYR A 15 -6.33 4.80 -17.96
CA TYR A 15 -7.66 5.33 -18.26
C TYR A 15 -8.46 5.75 -17.02
N GLY A 16 -8.18 5.16 -15.85
CA GLY A 16 -8.65 5.63 -14.54
C GLY A 16 -10.17 5.62 -14.36
N ASP A 17 -10.86 4.56 -14.81
CA ASP A 17 -12.33 4.50 -14.88
C ASP A 17 -13.02 4.66 -13.51
N CYS A 18 -12.39 4.12 -12.46
CA CYS A 18 -12.87 4.17 -11.08
C CYS A 18 -11.74 4.58 -10.13
N LYS A 19 -12.10 5.28 -9.05
CA LYS A 19 -11.23 5.58 -7.91
C LYS A 19 -11.99 5.34 -6.60
N GLY A 20 -11.24 5.03 -5.55
CA GLY A 20 -11.86 4.59 -4.31
C GLY A 20 -10.88 4.40 -3.17
N VAL A 21 -11.40 3.77 -2.13
CA VAL A 21 -10.66 3.42 -0.91
C VAL A 21 -10.60 1.91 -0.75
N VAL A 22 -9.50 1.46 -0.15
CA VAL A 22 -9.28 0.07 0.21
C VAL A 22 -8.94 -0.01 1.69
N GLU A 23 -9.57 -0.94 2.39
CA GLU A 23 -9.24 -1.31 3.76
C GLU A 23 -8.87 -2.79 3.81
N LEU A 24 -7.81 -3.11 4.54
CA LEU A 24 -7.20 -4.44 4.58
C LEU A 24 -6.85 -4.80 6.02
N ASP A 25 -7.29 -5.99 6.45
CA ASP A 25 -6.82 -6.62 7.69
C ASP A 25 -5.84 -7.73 7.31
N PHE A 26 -4.62 -7.69 7.87
CA PHE A 26 -3.68 -8.81 7.81
C PHE A 26 -3.99 -9.84 8.90
N LYS A 27 -3.49 -11.08 8.75
CA LYS A 27 -3.68 -12.16 9.72
C LYS A 27 -3.21 -11.77 11.12
N ASP A 28 -2.02 -11.19 11.22
CA ASP A 28 -1.37 -10.82 12.48
C ASP A 28 -1.00 -9.31 12.52
N GLY A 29 -1.66 -8.50 11.70
CA GLY A 29 -1.38 -7.06 11.57
C GLY A 29 -0.24 -6.75 10.59
N ILE A 30 0.32 -5.54 10.68
CA ILE A 30 1.34 -5.08 9.71
C ILE A 30 2.63 -5.92 9.76
N ILE A 31 2.94 -6.53 10.90
CA ILE A 31 4.12 -7.41 11.10
C ILE A 31 4.12 -8.61 10.13
N THR A 32 2.94 -9.00 9.66
CA THR A 32 2.79 -10.05 8.65
C THR A 32 3.48 -9.68 7.32
N LEU A 33 3.78 -8.40 7.08
CA LEU A 33 4.55 -7.96 5.92
C LEU A 33 6.04 -8.31 6.02
N ASP A 34 6.59 -8.44 7.23
CA ASP A 34 7.97 -8.87 7.43
C ASP A 34 8.11 -10.33 6.97
N ASP A 35 7.21 -11.20 7.46
CA ASP A 35 7.13 -12.62 7.05
C ASP A 35 6.96 -12.77 5.53
N PHE A 36 6.12 -11.92 4.93
CA PHE A 36 5.93 -11.90 3.47
C PHE A 36 7.22 -11.50 2.74
N CYS A 37 7.93 -10.49 3.23
CA CYS A 37 9.19 -10.06 2.63
C CYS A 37 10.25 -11.16 2.69
N GLU A 38 10.35 -11.86 3.81
CA GLU A 38 11.22 -13.02 3.98
C GLU A 38 10.87 -14.14 2.97
N GLU A 39 9.60 -14.55 2.88
CA GLU A 39 9.16 -15.60 1.94
C GLU A 39 9.49 -15.22 0.48
N MET A 40 9.34 -13.94 0.14
CA MET A 40 9.58 -13.43 -1.22
C MET A 40 11.04 -13.05 -1.51
N ASN A 41 11.95 -13.22 -0.55
CA ASN A 41 13.36 -12.81 -0.62
C ASN A 41 13.52 -11.31 -0.93
N ILE A 42 12.77 -10.46 -0.23
CA ILE A 42 12.90 -9.00 -0.24
C ILE A 42 13.75 -8.61 0.97
N SER A 43 14.93 -8.01 0.74
CA SER A 43 15.81 -7.61 1.85
C SER A 43 15.21 -6.45 2.62
N ILE A 44 14.87 -6.70 3.89
CA ILE A 44 14.35 -5.70 4.83
C ILE A 44 15.35 -5.31 5.94
N GLU A 45 16.63 -5.70 5.78
CA GLU A 45 17.70 -5.22 6.68
C GLU A 45 17.77 -3.69 6.66
N ASP A 46 17.82 -3.09 7.85
CA ASP A 46 17.78 -1.65 8.13
C ASP A 46 16.52 -0.92 7.61
N LYS A 47 15.40 -1.63 7.45
CA LYS A 47 14.15 -1.08 6.90
C LYS A 47 12.97 -1.31 7.85
N PHE A 48 12.34 -0.21 8.25
CA PHE A 48 11.08 -0.28 8.96
C PHE A 48 9.91 -0.16 7.96
N ILE A 49 9.10 -1.22 7.84
CA ILE A 49 7.98 -1.27 6.89
C ILE A 49 6.83 -0.36 7.36
N VAL A 50 6.35 0.49 6.47
CA VAL A 50 5.23 1.43 6.71
C VAL A 50 4.04 1.22 5.78
N GLY A 51 4.13 0.29 4.82
CA GLY A 51 3.02 -0.06 3.95
C GLY A 51 3.45 -0.82 2.70
N PHE A 52 2.55 -0.87 1.72
CA PHE A 52 2.81 -1.49 0.43
C PHE A 52 1.95 -0.84 -0.67
N GLU A 53 2.29 -1.12 -1.92
CA GLU A 53 1.55 -0.78 -3.13
C GLU A 53 1.44 -2.04 -3.99
N LEU A 54 0.25 -2.31 -4.53
CA LEU A 54 0.05 -3.34 -5.56
C LEU A 54 -0.29 -2.66 -6.89
N SER A 55 0.36 -3.10 -7.95
CA SER A 55 0.13 -2.58 -9.30
C SER A 55 0.19 -3.71 -10.33
N ASP A 56 -0.62 -3.57 -11.38
CA ASP A 56 -0.56 -4.40 -12.57
C ASP A 56 -0.68 -3.48 -13.79
N GLU A 57 0.28 -3.59 -14.70
CA GLU A 57 0.34 -2.78 -15.92
C GLU A 57 -0.01 -3.60 -17.16
N THR A 58 -0.43 -4.87 -17.00
CA THR A 58 -0.73 -5.74 -18.13
C THR A 58 -2.05 -5.36 -18.80
N ILE A 59 -2.04 -5.32 -20.14
CA ILE A 59 -3.24 -5.04 -20.95
C ILE A 59 -4.15 -6.26 -21.14
N LEU A 60 -3.72 -7.44 -20.65
CA LEU A 60 -4.38 -8.72 -20.86
C LEU A 60 -5.45 -9.05 -19.81
N GLY A 61 -5.69 -8.11 -18.89
CA GLY A 61 -6.54 -8.30 -17.71
C GLY A 61 -5.80 -9.03 -16.58
N MET A 62 -6.26 -8.82 -15.33
CA MET A 62 -5.70 -9.48 -14.16
C MET A 62 -6.03 -10.98 -14.16
N THR A 63 -5.28 -11.78 -14.91
CA THR A 63 -5.44 -13.25 -14.99
C THR A 63 -4.82 -13.99 -13.80
N GLY A 64 -4.23 -13.25 -12.85
CA GLY A 64 -3.77 -13.78 -11.56
C GLY A 64 -2.37 -14.38 -11.57
N GLU A 65 -1.56 -14.14 -12.60
CA GLU A 65 -0.22 -14.74 -12.68
C GLU A 65 0.82 -13.93 -11.93
N ASN A 66 0.97 -12.63 -12.23
CA ASN A 66 1.94 -11.79 -11.57
C ASN A 66 1.42 -10.37 -11.36
N ILE A 67 1.69 -9.81 -10.20
CA ILE A 67 1.51 -8.38 -9.91
C ILE A 67 2.83 -7.81 -9.43
N HIS A 68 3.02 -6.52 -9.63
CA HIS A 68 4.14 -5.82 -9.03
C HIS A 68 3.74 -5.30 -7.65
N ILE A 69 4.47 -5.73 -6.62
CA ILE A 69 4.36 -5.20 -5.27
C ILE A 69 5.52 -4.25 -5.00
N ASN A 70 5.26 -3.08 -4.42
CA ASN A 70 6.28 -2.29 -3.74
C ASN A 70 6.05 -2.35 -2.24
N ILE A 71 7.09 -2.64 -1.47
CA ILE A 71 7.10 -2.46 -0.01
C ILE A 71 7.57 -1.04 0.27
N LEU A 72 6.78 -0.32 1.07
CA LEU A 72 7.06 1.04 1.51
C LEU A 72 7.78 0.97 2.85
N TYR A 73 8.96 1.59 2.94
CA TYR A 73 9.77 1.55 4.16
C TYR A 73 10.45 2.89 4.45
N VAL A 74 10.92 3.03 5.68
CA VAL A 74 11.85 4.09 6.09
C VAL A 74 13.19 3.48 6.51
N ASP A 75 14.27 4.23 6.31
CA ASP A 75 15.62 3.80 6.69
C ASP A 75 15.80 3.92 8.21
N GLU A 76 16.05 2.79 8.88
CA GLU A 76 16.20 2.74 10.33
C GLU A 76 17.43 3.52 10.81
N ASN A 77 18.48 3.65 10.00
CA ASN A 77 19.66 4.45 10.34
C ASN A 77 19.37 5.95 10.36
N VAL A 78 18.31 6.38 9.67
CA VAL A 78 17.88 7.78 9.62
C VAL A 78 16.81 8.04 10.68
N TYR A 79 15.82 7.15 10.81
CA TYR A 79 14.62 7.40 11.62
C TYR A 79 14.54 6.66 12.96
N GLY A 80 15.42 5.68 13.20
CA GLY A 80 15.31 4.75 14.32
C GLY A 80 14.55 3.48 13.93
N SER A 81 14.54 2.50 14.84
CA SER A 81 14.03 1.14 14.57
C SER A 81 12.72 0.84 15.29
N SER A 82 12.08 1.86 15.87
CA SER A 82 10.79 1.74 16.54
C SER A 82 9.80 2.80 16.07
N PHE A 83 8.52 2.47 16.16
CA PHE A 83 7.44 3.40 15.82
C PHE A 83 7.60 4.74 16.56
N ASP A 84 7.88 4.71 17.86
CA ASP A 84 8.01 5.93 18.68
C ASP A 84 9.19 6.82 18.26
N GLU A 85 10.30 6.22 17.82
CA GLU A 85 11.46 6.97 17.31
C GLU A 85 11.16 7.60 15.95
N ILE A 86 10.59 6.81 15.05
CA ILE A 86 10.22 7.22 13.69
C ILE A 86 9.17 8.34 13.75
N GLU A 87 8.10 8.15 14.53
CA GLU A 87 7.05 9.16 14.72
C GLU A 87 7.64 10.45 15.27
N ARG A 88 8.45 10.36 16.33
CA ARG A 88 9.08 11.54 16.94
C ARG A 88 9.94 12.30 15.96
N LYS A 89 10.77 11.62 15.17
CA LYS A 89 11.61 12.28 14.16
C LYS A 89 10.77 12.89 13.05
N ALA A 90 9.81 12.15 12.50
CA ALA A 90 8.94 12.64 11.42
C ALA A 90 8.12 13.87 11.85
N VAL A 91 7.61 13.87 13.09
CA VAL A 91 6.89 15.02 13.66
C VAL A 91 7.82 16.23 13.83
N ASN A 92 9.05 16.02 14.30
CA ASN A 92 10.04 17.09 14.46
C ASN A 92 10.49 17.70 13.13
N ASP A 93 10.74 16.86 12.13
CA ASP A 93 11.20 17.28 10.80
C ASP A 93 10.03 17.86 9.97
N GLY A 94 8.78 17.51 10.32
CA GLY A 94 7.56 17.92 9.61
C GLY A 94 7.29 17.15 8.33
N TYR A 95 8.09 16.12 8.03
CA TYR A 95 7.94 15.22 6.90
C TYR A 95 8.55 13.84 7.22
N ILE A 96 8.25 12.86 6.37
CA ILE A 96 8.86 11.53 6.41
C ILE A 96 9.20 11.11 4.98
N GLU A 97 10.40 10.59 4.77
CA GLU A 97 10.85 10.06 3.49
C GLU A 97 10.56 8.57 3.42
N ILE A 98 9.66 8.19 2.50
CA ILE A 98 9.29 6.80 2.28
C ILE A 98 9.97 6.30 1.00
N GLN A 99 10.67 5.18 1.11
CA GLN A 99 11.32 4.49 0.00
C GLN A 99 10.47 3.30 -0.45
N LYS A 100 10.69 2.85 -1.70
CA LYS A 100 10.01 1.70 -2.31
C LYS A 100 11.02 0.63 -2.71
N ILE A 101 10.78 -0.62 -2.35
CA ILE A 101 11.47 -1.78 -2.91
C ILE A 101 10.45 -2.72 -3.55
N GLY A 102 10.63 -3.02 -4.83
CA GLY A 102 9.61 -3.69 -5.64
C GLY A 102 10.04 -5.01 -6.25
N LYS A 103 9.08 -5.92 -6.45
CA LYS A 103 9.27 -7.20 -7.13
C LYS A 103 7.97 -7.68 -7.76
N TYR A 104 8.06 -8.48 -8.81
CA TYR A 104 6.94 -9.25 -9.33
C TYR A 104 6.70 -10.50 -8.49
N ILE A 105 5.46 -10.69 -8.05
CA ILE A 105 5.01 -11.84 -7.24
C ILE A 105 3.75 -12.44 -7.84
N ASN A 106 3.43 -13.68 -7.49
CA ASN A 106 2.08 -14.17 -7.69
C ASN A 106 1.15 -13.51 -6.66
N ILE A 107 0.02 -12.93 -7.11
CA ILE A 107 -0.94 -12.28 -6.19
C ILE A 107 -1.45 -13.22 -5.10
N LYS A 108 -1.54 -14.53 -5.37
CA LYS A 108 -1.98 -15.52 -4.38
C LYS A 108 -1.02 -15.62 -3.21
N ASP A 109 0.28 -15.39 -3.43
CA ASP A 109 1.27 -15.42 -2.35
C ASP A 109 1.05 -14.26 -1.38
N PHE A 110 0.74 -13.06 -1.88
CA PHE A 110 0.33 -11.95 -1.02
C PHE A 110 -1.01 -12.19 -0.33
N LEU A 111 -2.01 -12.69 -1.06
CA LEU A 111 -3.35 -12.92 -0.51
C LEU A 111 -3.39 -13.97 0.62
N LYS A 112 -2.39 -14.85 0.74
CA LYS A 112 -2.24 -15.75 1.90
C LYS A 112 -2.16 -14.99 3.21
N TYR A 113 -1.69 -13.76 3.21
CA TYR A 113 -1.48 -12.95 4.41
C TYR A 113 -2.65 -12.01 4.74
N VAL A 114 -3.57 -11.84 3.78
CA VAL A 114 -4.76 -10.99 3.93
C VAL A 114 -5.88 -11.78 4.60
N LYS A 115 -6.40 -11.27 5.72
CA LYS A 115 -7.52 -11.84 6.47
C LYS A 115 -8.86 -11.29 6.01
N ARG A 116 -8.95 -9.98 5.77
CA ARG A 116 -10.14 -9.29 5.27
C ARG A 116 -9.76 -8.19 4.28
N LEU A 117 -10.63 -7.96 3.32
CA LEU A 117 -10.51 -6.91 2.31
C LEU A 117 -11.88 -6.25 2.15
N ASN A 118 -11.91 -4.92 2.18
CA ASN A 118 -13.04 -4.11 1.76
C ASN A 118 -12.57 -3.11 0.70
N LEU A 119 -13.28 -3.05 -0.42
CA LEU A 119 -12.97 -2.15 -1.52
C LEU A 119 -14.26 -1.48 -1.98
N LEU A 120 -14.24 -0.16 -2.01
CA LEU A 120 -15.32 0.67 -2.54
C LEU A 120 -14.73 1.67 -3.51
N ALA A 121 -15.19 1.62 -4.76
CA ALA A 121 -14.79 2.56 -5.79
C ALA A 121 -16.00 3.09 -6.54
N THR A 122 -15.87 4.31 -7.04
CA THR A 122 -16.88 4.99 -7.85
C THR A 122 -16.26 5.52 -9.14
N THR A 123 -17.06 5.68 -10.17
CA THR A 123 -16.60 6.27 -11.44
C THR A 123 -16.39 7.77 -11.28
N THR A 124 -15.70 8.39 -12.24
CA THR A 124 -15.46 9.84 -12.28
C THR A 124 -16.72 10.72 -12.31
N ILE A 125 -17.91 10.12 -12.46
CA ILE A 125 -19.19 10.85 -12.33
C ILE A 125 -19.34 11.43 -10.92
N THR A 126 -18.88 10.70 -9.90
CA THR A 126 -19.03 11.10 -8.49
C THR A 126 -18.11 12.25 -8.10
N ASP A 127 -17.04 12.51 -8.84
CA ASP A 127 -16.09 13.61 -8.59
C ASP A 127 -16.76 15.00 -8.68
N ARG A 128 -17.95 15.09 -9.27
CA ARG A 128 -18.66 16.35 -9.56
C ARG A 128 -19.91 16.58 -8.69
N VAL A 129 -20.25 15.62 -7.83
CA VAL A 129 -21.50 15.64 -7.06
C VAL A 129 -21.29 15.12 -5.65
N GLU A 130 -22.14 15.55 -4.72
CA GLU A 130 -22.22 14.90 -3.41
C GLU A 130 -22.86 13.52 -3.57
N ILE A 131 -22.23 12.48 -3.02
CA ILE A 131 -22.75 11.11 -3.05
C ILE A 131 -23.33 10.70 -1.70
N LYS A 132 -24.40 9.91 -1.74
CA LYS A 132 -24.98 9.22 -0.57
C LYS A 132 -25.11 7.75 -0.90
N ILE A 133 -24.48 6.90 -0.09
CA ILE A 133 -24.54 5.45 -0.24
C ILE A 133 -25.62 4.93 0.70
N LEU A 134 -26.60 4.21 0.15
CA LEU A 134 -27.73 3.67 0.89
C LEU A 134 -27.70 2.15 0.77
N GLU A 135 -27.75 1.45 1.89
CA GLU A 135 -27.97 -0.01 1.94
C GLU A 135 -29.48 -0.27 2.10
N ARG A 136 -29.98 -1.31 1.44
CA ARG A 136 -31.38 -1.75 1.52
C ARG A 136 -31.47 -3.16 2.07
#